data_AF-A0A5E3X607-F1
#
_entry.id   AF-A0A5E3X607-F1
#
_cell.length_a   1.000
_cell.length_b   1.000
_cell.length_c   1.000
_cell.angle_alpha   90.00
_cell.angle_beta   90.00
_cell.angle_gamma   90.00
#
_symmetry.space_group_name_H-M   'P 1'
#
loop_
_entity.id
_entity.type
_entity.pdbx_description
1 polymer ?
#
loop_
_entity_poly.entity_id
_entity_poly.type
_entity_poly.pdbx_seq_one_letter_code
_entity_poly.pdbx_strand_id
1 'polypeptide(L)'
;MPHSSGHASMASRALLTQVHHGSVLSLALGSPDVVVDRVIRLAYRSWKSATGQHTLPTFDAYLQAAYMHRGFLPPQAAHYGLPHNVVLFFAYNEAGFHETDIVWSRDDDVAEAYRWRRWVVMDVIAPQPHLIIPFREPFIPYQGNAARMEAALNKMDVLPVWFTQTNRTVGVPVDAANEILALLPPNRTFGRSQAHTIKIKFSWPGYNPCDKQVRLLRAGQARASVTVARLAQLVASSVHNFMGEATASGPTLGSPGQWRIGIQPGQISVHDVVLLGIAFVSEGAAIPLLQVRSGFVFSR
;
A
#
# COMPACT_ATOMS: atom_id res chain seq x y z
N MET A 1 30.38 -6.19 12.56
CA MET A 1 29.62 -5.24 13.41
C MET A 1 28.15 -5.37 13.07
N PRO A 2 27.24 -5.61 14.04
CA PRO A 2 25.81 -5.60 13.76
C PRO A 2 25.42 -4.20 13.33
N HIS A 3 24.92 -4.04 12.11
CA HIS A 3 24.40 -2.77 11.64
C HIS A 3 23.26 -2.37 12.57
N SER A 4 23.40 -1.23 13.26
CA SER A 4 22.28 -0.62 13.98
C SER A 4 21.22 -0.27 12.94
N SER A 5 20.25 -1.17 12.76
CA SER A 5 18.95 -0.84 12.17
C SER A 5 18.50 0.43 12.86
N GLY A 6 18.23 1.51 12.13
CA GLY A 6 17.87 2.81 12.70
C GLY A 6 16.76 2.66 13.73
N HIS A 7 17.13 2.57 15.00
CA HIS A 7 16.19 2.38 16.08
C HIS A 7 15.49 3.72 16.27
N ALA A 8 14.29 3.83 15.71
CA ALA A 8 13.38 4.91 16.06
C ALA A 8 13.17 4.88 17.57
N SER A 9 13.13 6.05 18.20
CA SER A 9 12.76 6.18 19.60
C SER A 9 11.37 5.58 19.87
N MET A 10 11.10 5.26 21.13
CA MET A 10 9.77 4.83 21.56
C MET A 10 8.68 5.86 21.22
N ALA A 11 9.02 7.16 21.28
CA ALA A 11 8.10 8.23 20.90
C ALA A 11 7.75 8.21 19.42
N SER A 12 8.75 8.04 18.54
CA SER A 12 8.53 7.90 17.09
C SER A 12 7.69 6.67 16.74
N ARG A 13 7.94 5.53 17.40
CA ARG A 13 7.11 4.33 17.23
C ARG A 13 5.66 4.58 17.66
N ALA A 14 5.46 5.18 18.83
CA ALA A 14 4.12 5.51 19.33
C ALA A 14 3.36 6.43 18.37
N LEU A 15 4.03 7.45 17.83
CA LEU A 15 3.47 8.33 16.79
C LEU A 15 3.02 7.53 15.56
N LEU A 16 3.89 6.67 15.02
CA LEU A 16 3.55 5.88 13.83
C LEU A 16 2.41 4.90 14.11
N THR A 17 2.40 4.23 15.27
CA THR A 17 1.31 3.36 15.68
C THR A 17 -0.01 4.12 15.74
N GLN A 18 -0.01 5.33 16.29
CA GLN A 18 -1.20 6.19 16.36
C GLN A 18 -1.68 6.60 14.95
N VAL A 19 -0.77 7.08 14.10
CA VAL A 19 -1.11 7.58 12.75
C VAL A 19 -1.61 6.48 11.83
N HIS A 20 -1.07 5.26 11.95
CA HIS A 20 -1.48 4.11 11.15
C HIS A 20 -2.54 3.23 11.84
N HIS A 21 -3.08 3.64 12.98
CA HIS A 21 -4.12 2.88 13.66
C HIS A 21 -5.40 2.84 12.81
N GLY A 22 -5.95 1.64 12.59
CA GLY A 22 -7.15 1.46 11.76
C GLY A 22 -6.95 1.77 10.28
N SER A 23 -5.69 1.84 9.83
CA SER A 23 -5.36 1.99 8.42
C SER A 23 -5.57 0.70 7.62
N VAL A 24 -5.72 0.82 6.31
CA VAL A 24 -5.84 -0.31 5.38
C VAL A 24 -4.65 -1.23 5.51
N LEU A 25 -3.40 -0.72 5.56
CA LEU A 25 -2.25 -1.61 5.72
C LEU A 25 -2.22 -2.30 7.08
N SER A 26 -2.55 -1.62 8.18
CA SER A 26 -2.51 -2.23 9.51
C SER A 26 -3.56 -3.34 9.65
N LEU A 27 -4.75 -3.14 9.07
CA LEU A 27 -5.83 -4.11 9.04
C LEU A 27 -5.53 -5.26 8.08
N ALA A 28 -5.04 -4.95 6.87
CA ALA A 28 -4.70 -5.96 5.87
C ALA A 28 -3.51 -6.81 6.31
N LEU A 29 -2.48 -6.24 6.96
CA LEU A 29 -1.32 -6.99 7.44
C LEU A 29 -1.52 -7.55 8.85
N GLY A 30 -2.67 -7.29 9.48
CA GLY A 30 -3.05 -7.82 10.79
C GLY A 30 -2.34 -7.18 12.00
N SER A 31 -1.46 -6.20 11.79
CA SER A 31 -0.77 -5.51 12.89
C SER A 31 -0.26 -4.11 12.48
N PRO A 32 -0.54 -3.07 13.29
CA PRO A 32 0.12 -1.77 13.15
C PRO A 32 1.65 -1.85 13.25
N ASP A 33 2.20 -2.76 14.06
CA ASP A 33 3.65 -2.86 14.27
C ASP A 33 4.39 -3.24 12.98
N VAL A 34 3.79 -4.10 12.16
CA VAL A 34 4.34 -4.48 10.85
C VAL A 34 4.40 -3.27 9.92
N VAL A 35 3.40 -2.39 9.98
CA VAL A 35 3.36 -1.15 9.21
C VAL A 35 4.42 -0.18 9.74
N VAL A 36 4.50 0.01 11.06
CA VAL A 36 5.48 0.87 11.72
C VAL A 36 6.91 0.46 11.34
N ASP A 37 7.23 -0.83 11.39
CA ASP A 37 8.54 -1.35 11.01
C ASP A 37 8.88 -1.06 9.54
N ARG A 38 7.91 -1.21 8.64
CA ARG A 38 8.07 -0.88 7.22
C ARG A 38 8.33 0.62 7.02
N VAL A 39 7.52 1.47 7.66
CA VAL A 39 7.66 2.92 7.60
C VAL A 39 9.03 3.37 8.11
N ILE A 40 9.48 2.85 9.26
CA ILE A 40 10.80 3.17 9.83
C ILE A 40 11.91 2.83 8.84
N ARG A 41 11.86 1.65 8.21
CA ARG A 41 12.85 1.24 7.20
C ARG A 41 12.85 2.16 5.98
N LEU A 42 11.67 2.59 5.50
CA LEU A 42 11.58 3.57 4.41
C LEU A 42 12.19 4.90 4.80
N ALA A 43 11.73 5.48 5.91
CA ALA A 43 12.15 6.78 6.39
C ALA A 43 13.65 6.79 6.70
N TYR A 44 14.20 5.72 7.24
CA TYR A 44 15.62 5.62 7.54
C TYR A 44 16.49 5.58 6.28
N ARG A 45 16.06 4.86 5.23
CA ARG A 45 16.74 4.88 3.92
C ARG A 45 16.73 6.28 3.33
N SER A 46 15.56 6.90 3.35
CA SER A 46 15.32 8.26 2.88
C SER A 46 16.18 9.30 3.63
N TRP A 47 16.21 9.24 4.96
CA TRP A 47 17.06 10.09 5.82
C TRP A 47 18.55 9.89 5.53
N LYS A 48 19.00 8.63 5.34
CA LYS A 48 20.39 8.33 4.97
C LYS A 48 20.77 8.86 3.59
N SER A 49 19.87 8.78 2.61
CA SER A 49 20.12 9.32 1.28
C SER A 49 20.24 10.84 1.27
N ALA A 50 19.63 11.53 2.24
CA ALA A 50 19.72 12.98 2.40
C ALA A 50 21.06 13.51 2.94
N THR A 51 22.01 12.64 3.28
CA THR A 51 23.27 12.96 3.98
C THR A 51 24.31 13.76 3.17
N GLY A 52 24.00 14.17 1.94
CA GLY A 52 24.95 14.84 1.05
C GLY A 52 25.40 16.24 1.47
N GLN A 53 24.63 16.97 2.30
CA GLN A 53 24.91 18.39 2.60
C GLN A 53 24.41 18.79 4.01
N HIS A 54 25.33 19.21 4.90
CA HIS A 54 25.11 19.83 6.23
C HIS A 54 24.54 18.98 7.39
N THR A 55 24.56 19.56 8.59
CA THR A 55 24.11 18.98 9.87
C THR A 55 22.66 18.50 9.77
N LEU A 56 22.48 17.20 9.61
CA LEU A 56 21.16 16.61 9.55
C LEU A 56 20.46 16.64 10.92
N PRO A 57 19.13 16.81 10.94
CA PRO A 57 18.37 16.47 12.14
C PRO A 57 18.59 15.00 12.50
N THR A 58 18.33 14.67 13.77
CA THR A 58 18.27 13.27 14.20
C THR A 58 17.22 12.52 13.39
N PHE A 59 17.35 11.19 13.25
CA PHE A 59 16.37 10.39 12.52
C PHE A 59 14.94 10.56 13.07
N ASP A 60 14.78 10.65 14.39
CA ASP A 60 13.49 10.92 15.02
C ASP A 60 12.92 12.29 14.63
N ALA A 61 13.74 13.35 14.64
CA ALA A 61 13.31 14.68 14.22
C ALA A 61 12.94 14.72 12.73
N TYR A 62 13.69 14.02 11.88
CA TYR A 62 13.35 13.84 10.47
C TYR A 62 11.99 13.15 10.29
N LEU A 63 11.80 12.00 10.96
CA LEU A 63 10.57 11.21 10.87
C LEU A 63 9.36 12.03 11.34
N GLN A 64 9.51 12.71 12.49
CA GLN A 64 8.47 13.56 13.04
C GLN A 64 8.13 14.71 12.09
N ALA A 65 9.13 15.41 11.53
CA ALA A 65 8.91 16.49 10.58
C ALA A 65 8.30 16.01 9.26
N ALA A 66 8.56 14.76 8.84
CA ALA A 66 7.98 14.20 7.63
C ALA A 66 6.48 13.90 7.76
N TYR A 67 6.03 13.49 8.96
CA TYR A 67 4.61 13.25 9.24
C TYR A 67 3.86 14.50 9.69
N MET A 68 4.52 15.41 10.41
CA MET A 68 3.94 16.63 10.94
C MET A 68 4.15 17.79 9.96
N HIS A 69 3.08 18.29 9.35
CA HIS A 69 3.16 19.53 8.58
C HIS A 69 2.61 20.70 9.39
N ARG A 70 3.45 21.70 9.67
CA ARG A 70 3.11 22.89 10.48
C ARG A 70 2.48 22.54 11.85
N GLY A 71 2.91 21.42 12.44
CA GLY A 71 2.40 20.96 13.73
C GLY A 71 1.09 20.16 13.67
N PHE A 72 0.51 19.92 12.49
CA PHE A 72 -0.73 19.14 12.33
C PHE A 72 -0.48 17.73 11.81
N LEU A 73 -1.27 16.78 12.33
CA LEU A 73 -1.26 15.35 11.99
C LEU A 73 -2.69 14.84 11.70
N PRO A 74 -2.87 14.03 10.64
CA PRO A 74 -2.21 14.17 9.35
C PRO A 74 -2.65 15.49 8.67
N PRO A 75 -1.89 16.02 7.68
CA PRO A 75 -2.33 17.16 6.89
C PRO A 75 -3.68 16.87 6.22
N GLN A 76 -4.59 17.85 6.15
CA GLN A 76 -5.88 17.66 5.48
C GLN A 76 -5.69 17.44 3.97
N ALA A 77 -5.59 16.18 3.57
CA ALA A 77 -5.30 15.76 2.19
C ALA A 77 -6.26 16.37 1.14
N ALA A 78 -7.54 16.55 1.51
CA ALA A 78 -8.53 17.15 0.62
C ALA A 78 -8.15 18.57 0.14
N HIS A 79 -7.45 19.34 0.99
CA HIS A 79 -6.93 20.67 0.66
C HIS A 79 -5.93 20.63 -0.50
N TYR A 80 -5.25 19.50 -0.65
CA TYR A 80 -4.20 19.26 -1.64
C TYR A 80 -4.68 18.48 -2.86
N GLY A 81 -6.00 18.28 -3.02
CA GLY A 81 -6.57 17.48 -4.10
C GLY A 81 -6.30 15.97 -3.97
N LEU A 82 -5.81 15.54 -2.81
CA LEU A 82 -5.52 14.14 -2.49
C LEU A 82 -6.78 13.39 -2.03
N PRO A 83 -6.77 12.05 -2.06
CA PRO A 83 -7.90 11.26 -1.57
C PRO A 83 -8.20 11.56 -0.10
N HIS A 84 -9.45 11.38 0.28
CA HIS A 84 -9.83 11.49 1.69
C HIS A 84 -9.15 10.39 2.52
N ASN A 85 -8.94 10.66 3.81
CA ASN A 85 -8.45 9.69 4.79
C ASN A 85 -7.04 9.13 4.49
N VAL A 86 -6.23 9.79 3.67
CA VAL A 86 -4.86 9.32 3.42
C VAL A 86 -3.90 9.74 4.54
N VAL A 87 -2.92 8.88 4.81
CA VAL A 87 -1.78 9.18 5.66
C VAL A 87 -0.65 9.66 4.76
N LEU A 88 -0.30 10.94 4.89
CA LEU A 88 0.73 11.58 4.08
C LEU A 88 2.09 11.57 4.77
N PHE A 89 3.12 11.51 3.96
CA PHE A 89 4.51 11.68 4.35
C PHE A 89 5.18 12.67 3.43
N PHE A 90 5.85 13.66 4.02
CA PHE A 90 6.55 14.68 3.25
C PHE A 90 7.72 14.06 2.48
N ALA A 91 7.68 14.21 1.16
CA ALA A 91 8.66 13.63 0.26
C ALA A 91 9.78 14.65 0.01
N TYR A 92 10.71 14.74 0.97
CA TYR A 92 11.91 15.56 0.83
C TYR A 92 12.64 15.26 -0.49
N ASN A 93 13.28 16.28 -1.09
CA ASN A 93 13.87 16.12 -2.42
C ASN A 93 14.97 15.06 -2.43
N GLU A 94 15.66 14.94 -1.31
CA GLU A 94 16.82 14.10 -1.10
C GLU A 94 16.43 12.66 -0.69
N ALA A 95 15.13 12.42 -0.45
CA ALA A 95 14.60 11.14 0.00
C ALA A 95 14.65 10.03 -1.05
N GLY A 96 14.86 10.37 -2.33
CA GLY A 96 14.93 9.41 -3.42
C GLY A 96 13.61 8.68 -3.71
N PHE A 97 12.47 9.27 -3.35
CA PHE A 97 11.18 8.73 -3.76
C PHE A 97 11.05 8.74 -5.29
N HIS A 98 10.45 7.70 -5.84
CA HIS A 98 10.21 7.64 -7.28
C HIS A 98 9.19 8.72 -7.66
N GLU A 99 9.46 9.50 -8.72
CA GLU A 99 8.60 10.65 -9.12
C GLU A 99 7.14 10.26 -9.34
N THR A 100 6.88 9.02 -9.76
CA THR A 100 5.52 8.53 -9.99
C THR A 100 4.71 8.31 -8.70
N ASP A 101 5.35 8.32 -7.52
CA ASP A 101 4.66 8.22 -6.24
C ASP A 101 4.43 9.55 -5.57
N ILE A 102 5.06 10.59 -6.11
CA ILE A 102 5.01 11.92 -5.53
C ILE A 102 3.74 12.58 -6.03
N VAL A 103 2.94 13.00 -5.07
CA VAL A 103 1.84 13.91 -5.31
C VAL A 103 2.29 15.31 -4.98
N TRP A 104 2.23 16.15 -6.00
CA TRP A 104 2.50 17.57 -5.88
C TRP A 104 1.24 18.26 -5.38
N SER A 105 1.39 19.08 -4.34
CA SER A 105 0.33 19.95 -3.88
C SER A 105 0.81 21.40 -3.84
N ARG A 106 -0.17 22.29 -4.03
CA ARG A 106 0.02 23.72 -3.91
C ARG A 106 -0.49 24.15 -2.53
N ASP A 107 0.33 24.86 -1.79
CA ASP A 107 0.07 25.36 -0.44
C ASP A 107 0.03 26.88 -0.50
N ASP A 108 -1.14 27.45 -0.79
CA ASP A 108 -1.29 28.88 -1.07
C ASP A 108 -0.96 29.80 0.11
N ASP A 109 -0.87 29.25 1.32
CA ASP A 109 -0.56 29.98 2.55
C ASP A 109 0.95 30.25 2.74
N VAL A 110 1.82 29.73 1.88
CA VAL A 110 3.27 30.01 1.90
C VAL A 110 3.71 30.85 0.71
N ALA A 111 4.82 31.55 0.93
CA ALA A 111 5.51 32.30 -0.11
C ALA A 111 5.73 31.43 -1.35
N GLU A 112 5.64 32.06 -2.52
CA GLU A 112 5.63 31.38 -3.82
C GLU A 112 6.80 30.41 -4.01
N ALA A 113 8.00 30.78 -3.52
CA ALA A 113 9.20 29.95 -3.56
C ALA A 113 9.06 28.59 -2.84
N TYR A 114 8.12 28.47 -1.90
CA TYR A 114 7.88 27.26 -1.09
C TYR A 114 6.48 26.68 -1.28
N ARG A 115 5.72 27.20 -2.26
CA ARG A 115 4.31 26.86 -2.46
C ARG A 115 4.08 25.42 -2.88
N TRP A 116 5.04 24.83 -3.59
CA TRP A 116 4.93 23.45 -4.06
C TRP A 116 5.48 22.48 -3.02
N ARG A 117 4.61 21.57 -2.59
CA ARG A 117 4.92 20.52 -1.63
C ARG A 117 4.86 19.16 -2.31
N ARG A 118 5.71 18.24 -1.83
CA ARG A 118 5.84 16.88 -2.34
C ARG A 118 5.37 15.93 -1.25
N TRP A 119 4.44 15.04 -1.58
CA TRP A 119 3.89 14.06 -0.66
C TRP A 119 3.97 12.67 -1.25
N VAL A 120 4.10 11.66 -0.40
CA VAL A 120 3.75 10.29 -0.74
C VAL A 120 2.59 9.82 0.14
N VAL A 121 1.74 8.96 -0.41
CA VAL A 121 0.64 8.35 0.34
C VAL A 121 1.15 7.06 0.98
N MET A 122 1.44 7.13 2.28
CA MET A 122 1.96 5.99 3.03
C MET A 122 0.87 4.95 3.31
N ASP A 123 -0.35 5.42 3.57
CA ASP A 123 -1.46 4.58 3.98
C ASP A 123 -2.81 5.29 3.74
N VAL A 124 -3.89 4.58 4.01
CA VAL A 124 -5.26 5.07 3.97
C VAL A 124 -5.97 4.63 5.24
N ILE A 125 -6.58 5.55 5.99
CA ILE A 125 -7.44 5.23 7.13
C ILE A 125 -8.74 4.63 6.60
N ALA A 126 -9.08 3.43 7.08
CA ALA A 126 -10.30 2.75 6.67
C ALA A 126 -11.50 3.34 7.43
N PRO A 127 -12.47 3.98 6.75
CA PRO A 127 -13.67 4.50 7.45
C PRO A 127 -14.52 3.40 8.07
N GLN A 128 -14.44 2.18 7.50
CA GLN A 128 -15.13 0.99 7.95
C GLN A 128 -14.12 -0.15 8.12
N PRO A 129 -13.35 -0.17 9.24
CA PRO A 129 -12.25 -1.12 9.44
C PRO A 129 -12.63 -2.59 9.27
N HIS A 130 -13.86 -2.95 9.66
CA HIS A 130 -14.39 -4.32 9.57
C HIS A 130 -14.62 -4.82 8.13
N LEU A 131 -14.55 -3.94 7.12
CA LEU A 131 -14.68 -4.30 5.71
C LEU A 131 -13.33 -4.56 5.04
N ILE A 132 -12.21 -4.23 5.67
CA ILE A 132 -10.89 -4.53 5.12
C ILE A 132 -10.64 -6.03 5.23
N ILE A 133 -10.29 -6.67 4.12
CA ILE A 133 -10.05 -8.11 4.07
C ILE A 133 -8.64 -8.38 4.57
N PRO A 134 -8.45 -9.06 5.72
CA PRO A 134 -7.14 -9.28 6.28
C PRO A 134 -6.37 -10.34 5.47
N PHE A 135 -5.07 -10.12 5.31
CA PHE A 135 -4.13 -11.09 4.77
C PHE A 135 -3.71 -12.00 5.92
N ARG A 136 -4.23 -13.24 5.91
CA ARG A 136 -4.19 -14.14 7.09
C ARG A 136 -2.77 -14.42 7.58
N GLU A 137 -1.82 -14.57 6.67
CA GLU A 137 -0.45 -14.96 6.99
C GLU A 137 0.52 -13.88 6.52
N PRO A 138 1.18 -13.12 7.43
CA PRO A 138 2.16 -12.13 7.01
C PRO A 138 3.24 -12.80 6.18
N PHE A 139 3.50 -12.25 4.99
CA PHE A 139 4.57 -12.77 4.13
C PHE A 139 5.92 -12.45 4.76
N ILE A 140 6.63 -13.49 5.19
CA ILE A 140 7.99 -13.39 5.72
C ILE A 140 8.98 -13.89 4.64
N PRO A 141 9.75 -13.00 3.99
CA PRO A 141 10.70 -13.42 2.98
C PRO A 141 11.80 -14.28 3.62
N TYR A 142 12.13 -15.41 2.98
CA TYR A 142 13.21 -16.30 3.41
C TYR A 142 13.08 -16.79 4.86
N GLN A 143 11.88 -17.19 5.27
CA GLN A 143 11.62 -17.76 6.59
C GLN A 143 12.66 -18.84 6.96
N GLY A 144 13.23 -18.74 8.17
CA GLY A 144 14.31 -19.61 8.64
C GLY A 144 15.73 -19.10 8.34
N ASN A 145 15.90 -18.01 7.57
CA ASN A 145 17.19 -17.37 7.33
C ASN A 145 17.13 -15.87 7.62
N ALA A 146 17.43 -15.51 8.87
CA ALA A 146 17.32 -14.14 9.38
C ALA A 146 18.16 -13.12 8.57
N ALA A 147 19.37 -13.48 8.15
CA ALA A 147 20.24 -12.59 7.39
C ALA A 147 19.67 -12.27 6.00
N ARG A 148 19.17 -13.29 5.28
CA ARG A 148 18.53 -13.09 3.97
C ARG A 148 17.19 -12.36 4.09
N MET A 149 16.42 -12.67 5.13
CA MET A 149 15.18 -11.96 5.45
C MET A 149 15.44 -10.46 5.65
N GLU A 150 16.40 -10.10 6.51
CA GLU A 150 16.76 -8.70 6.76
C GLU A 150 17.29 -8.00 5.51
N ALA A 151 18.15 -8.66 4.72
CA ALA A 151 18.62 -8.11 3.45
C ALA A 151 17.46 -7.84 2.47
N ALA A 152 16.46 -8.73 2.43
CA ALA A 152 15.28 -8.56 1.59
C ALA A 152 14.38 -7.42 2.08
N LEU A 153 14.10 -7.36 3.39
CA LEU A 153 13.29 -6.30 4.00
C LEU A 153 13.93 -4.92 3.82
N ASN A 154 15.26 -4.83 3.86
CA ASN A 154 15.99 -3.57 3.64
C ASN A 154 15.97 -3.11 2.17
N LYS A 155 15.78 -4.03 1.22
CA LYS A 155 15.66 -3.70 -0.21
C LYS A 155 14.21 -3.51 -0.66
N MET A 156 13.25 -4.03 0.11
CA MET A 156 11.84 -3.99 -0.22
C MET A 156 11.35 -2.54 -0.39
N ASP A 157 10.71 -2.26 -1.52
CA ASP A 157 9.87 -1.09 -1.67
C ASP A 157 8.65 -1.28 -0.77
N VAL A 158 8.48 -0.44 0.24
CA VAL A 158 7.39 -0.59 1.21
C VAL A 158 6.23 0.36 0.93
N LEU A 159 6.37 1.25 -0.06
CA LEU A 159 5.35 2.23 -0.36
C LEU A 159 4.24 1.54 -1.18
N PRO A 160 2.96 1.55 -0.75
CA PRO A 160 1.91 0.91 -1.54
C PRO A 160 1.65 1.65 -2.85
N VAL A 161 1.03 0.96 -3.81
CA VAL A 161 0.45 1.60 -4.99
C VAL A 161 -1.05 1.68 -4.78
N TRP A 162 -1.54 2.89 -4.50
CA TRP A 162 -2.96 3.16 -4.31
C TRP A 162 -3.66 3.44 -5.64
N PHE A 163 -4.84 2.86 -5.84
CA PHE A 163 -5.67 3.10 -7.00
C PHE A 163 -6.68 4.19 -6.67
N THR A 164 -6.36 5.43 -7.03
CA THR A 164 -7.21 6.60 -6.74
C THR A 164 -8.11 6.93 -7.93
N GLN A 165 -9.39 7.16 -7.69
CA GLN A 165 -10.36 7.55 -8.71
C GLN A 165 -10.49 9.08 -8.84
N THR A 166 -11.13 9.56 -9.93
CA THR A 166 -11.39 10.99 -10.20
C THR A 166 -12.21 11.69 -9.13
N ASN A 167 -13.12 10.98 -8.48
CA ASN A 167 -13.92 11.44 -7.35
C ASN A 167 -13.13 11.51 -6.01
N ARG A 168 -11.81 11.29 -6.04
CA ARG A 168 -10.92 11.28 -4.87
C ARG A 168 -11.19 10.15 -3.86
N THR A 169 -11.86 9.08 -4.26
CA THR A 169 -11.92 7.84 -3.48
C THR A 169 -10.75 6.93 -3.83
N VAL A 170 -10.40 6.05 -2.89
CA VAL A 170 -9.40 4.99 -3.10
C VAL A 170 -10.13 3.68 -3.35
N GLY A 171 -9.75 3.03 -4.44
CA GLY A 171 -10.20 1.71 -4.85
C GLY A 171 -10.99 1.70 -6.15
N VAL A 172 -11.05 0.51 -6.76
CA VAL A 172 -11.87 0.19 -7.93
C VAL A 172 -12.59 -1.13 -7.70
N PRO A 173 -13.86 -1.28 -8.08
CA PRO A 173 -14.52 -2.58 -8.05
C PRO A 173 -13.78 -3.59 -8.93
N VAL A 174 -13.66 -4.83 -8.47
CA VAL A 174 -12.88 -5.87 -9.16
C VAL A 174 -13.49 -6.24 -10.52
N ASP A 175 -14.81 -6.12 -10.66
CA ASP A 175 -15.58 -6.43 -11.86
C ASP A 175 -15.79 -5.23 -12.81
N ALA A 176 -15.49 -4.00 -12.37
CA ALA A 176 -15.77 -2.78 -13.12
C ALA A 176 -14.58 -2.33 -13.98
N ALA A 177 -14.33 -3.01 -15.10
CA ALA A 177 -13.24 -2.67 -16.03
C ALA A 177 -13.26 -1.20 -16.50
N ASN A 178 -14.45 -0.61 -16.65
CA ASN A 178 -14.61 0.79 -17.07
C ASN A 178 -14.16 1.79 -16.00
N GLU A 179 -14.33 1.47 -14.71
CA GLU A 179 -13.93 2.36 -13.61
C GLU A 179 -12.40 2.43 -13.46
N ILE A 180 -11.70 1.39 -13.88
CA ILE A 180 -10.23 1.36 -13.91
C ILE A 180 -9.67 2.44 -14.86
N LEU A 181 -10.42 2.80 -15.91
CA LEU A 181 -10.04 3.87 -16.81
C LEU A 181 -10.18 5.27 -16.18
N ALA A 182 -10.95 5.39 -15.10
CA ALA A 182 -11.13 6.64 -14.34
C ALA A 182 -10.09 6.81 -13.22
N LEU A 183 -9.00 6.04 -13.22
CA LEU A 183 -7.93 6.19 -12.25
C LEU A 183 -7.09 7.45 -12.50
N LEU A 184 -6.68 8.10 -11.41
CA LEU A 184 -5.89 9.31 -11.42
C LEU A 184 -4.43 9.08 -10.97
N PRO A 185 -3.48 9.84 -11.57
CA PRO A 185 -3.60 10.44 -12.89
C PRO A 185 -3.71 9.34 -13.98
N PRO A 186 -4.45 9.58 -15.08
CA PRO A 186 -4.75 8.54 -16.10
C PRO A 186 -3.48 7.98 -16.76
N ASN A 187 -2.42 8.78 -16.82
CA ASN A 187 -1.12 8.40 -17.39
C ASN A 187 -0.06 8.12 -16.33
N ARG A 188 -0.44 7.91 -15.06
CA ARG A 188 0.52 7.53 -14.01
C ARG A 188 1.16 6.21 -14.39
N THR A 189 2.49 6.20 -14.51
CA THR A 189 3.26 4.97 -14.73
C THR A 189 3.75 4.41 -13.41
N PHE A 190 3.72 3.10 -13.25
CA PHE A 190 4.45 2.38 -12.23
C PHE A 190 5.85 2.05 -12.78
N GLY A 191 6.87 2.68 -12.19
CA GLY A 191 8.29 2.54 -12.61
C GLY A 191 9.21 1.94 -11.54
N ARG A 192 8.64 1.42 -10.44
CA ARG A 192 9.42 1.03 -9.25
C ARG A 192 10.00 -0.37 -9.31
N SER A 193 9.50 -1.21 -10.22
CA SER A 193 10.03 -2.55 -10.44
C SER A 193 10.57 -2.65 -11.86
N GLN A 194 11.79 -3.16 -11.98
CA GLN A 194 12.37 -3.55 -13.26
C GLN A 194 11.89 -4.95 -13.70
N ALA A 195 11.09 -5.63 -12.88
CA ALA A 195 10.61 -6.96 -13.19
C ALA A 195 9.57 -6.93 -14.31
N HIS A 196 9.70 -7.82 -15.29
CA HIS A 196 8.68 -8.03 -16.31
C HIS A 196 7.43 -8.74 -15.79
N THR A 197 7.57 -9.43 -14.65
CA THR A 197 6.51 -10.21 -14.01
C THR A 197 6.57 -9.99 -12.50
N ILE A 198 5.42 -9.80 -11.89
CA ILE A 198 5.26 -9.81 -10.43
C ILE A 198 4.33 -10.94 -10.02
N LYS A 199 4.52 -11.44 -8.81
CA LYS A 199 3.68 -12.45 -8.21
C LYS A 199 2.68 -11.80 -7.26
N ILE A 200 1.40 -11.94 -7.54
CA ILE A 200 0.31 -11.52 -6.66
C ILE A 200 0.01 -12.65 -5.70
N LYS A 201 0.21 -12.41 -4.41
CA LYS A 201 0.00 -13.40 -3.36
C LYS A 201 -1.38 -13.19 -2.76
N PHE A 202 -2.11 -14.29 -2.59
CA PHE A 202 -3.43 -14.33 -1.97
C PHE A 202 -3.35 -15.17 -0.68
N SER A 203 -3.86 -14.61 0.41
CA SER A 203 -4.02 -15.29 1.70
C SER A 203 -5.36 -14.86 2.30
N TRP A 204 -6.44 -15.22 1.60
CA TRP A 204 -7.80 -14.87 2.00
C TRP A 204 -8.22 -15.72 3.22
N PRO A 205 -8.87 -15.12 4.24
CA PRO A 205 -9.22 -15.86 5.45
C PRO A 205 -10.11 -17.06 5.16
N GLY A 206 -9.63 -18.25 5.53
CA GLY A 206 -10.37 -19.49 5.37
C GLY A 206 -10.31 -20.14 3.98
N TYR A 207 -9.37 -19.73 3.14
CA TYR A 207 -9.05 -20.39 1.87
C TYR A 207 -7.56 -20.70 1.81
N ASN A 208 -7.18 -21.66 0.96
CA ASN A 208 -5.77 -22.00 0.77
C ASN A 208 -5.02 -20.81 0.13
N PRO A 209 -3.83 -20.44 0.64
CA PRO A 209 -3.02 -19.43 -0.01
C PRO A 209 -2.67 -19.83 -1.44
N CYS A 210 -2.65 -18.85 -2.35
CA CYS A 210 -2.22 -19.08 -3.72
C CYS A 210 -1.42 -17.89 -4.26
N ASP A 211 -0.63 -18.15 -5.31
CA ASP A 211 0.16 -17.14 -6.00
C ASP A 211 -0.29 -17.08 -7.47
N LYS A 212 -0.51 -15.88 -8.01
CA LYS A 212 -0.76 -15.65 -9.44
C LYS A 212 0.36 -14.82 -10.03
N GLN A 213 0.86 -15.19 -11.22
CA GLN A 213 1.86 -14.39 -11.92
C GLN A 213 1.17 -13.39 -12.85
N VAL A 214 1.61 -12.14 -12.77
CA VAL A 214 1.13 -11.04 -13.57
C VAL A 214 2.29 -10.48 -14.38
N ARG A 215 2.17 -10.55 -15.71
CA ARG A 215 3.15 -9.96 -16.63
C ARG A 215 2.87 -8.45 -16.78
N LEU A 216 3.81 -7.62 -16.34
CA LEU A 216 3.71 -6.16 -16.39
C LEU A 216 3.94 -5.59 -17.79
N LEU A 217 4.82 -6.24 -18.58
CA LEU A 217 5.29 -5.74 -19.87
C LEU A 217 4.98 -6.73 -21.00
N ARG A 218 4.51 -6.23 -22.14
CA ARG A 218 4.30 -7.07 -23.33
C ARG A 218 5.63 -7.50 -23.94
N ALA A 219 5.63 -8.61 -24.69
CA ALA A 219 6.82 -9.03 -25.43
C ALA A 219 7.26 -7.93 -26.40
N GLY A 220 8.56 -7.63 -26.44
CA GLY A 220 9.13 -6.59 -27.32
C GLY A 220 8.99 -5.14 -26.82
N GLN A 221 8.40 -4.91 -25.64
CA GLN A 221 8.29 -3.56 -25.08
C GLN A 221 9.61 -3.16 -24.40
N ALA A 222 10.34 -2.20 -24.99
CA ALA A 222 11.68 -1.79 -24.55
C ALA A 222 11.72 -0.96 -23.25
N ARG A 223 10.59 -0.35 -22.86
CA ARG A 223 10.50 0.47 -21.64
C ARG A 223 9.93 -0.32 -20.46
N ALA A 224 10.60 -0.24 -19.32
CA ALA A 224 10.27 -0.93 -18.07
C ALA A 224 9.20 -0.22 -17.22
N SER A 225 8.10 0.21 -17.82
CA SER A 225 7.02 0.88 -17.07
C SER A 225 5.65 0.48 -17.57
N VAL A 226 4.75 0.17 -16.63
CA VAL A 226 3.33 -0.15 -16.86
C VAL A 226 2.47 0.98 -16.32
N THR A 227 1.33 1.32 -16.92
CA THR A 227 0.44 2.32 -16.31
C THR A 227 -0.19 1.76 -15.04
N VAL A 228 -0.48 2.62 -14.05
CA VAL A 228 -1.18 2.24 -12.82
C VAL A 228 -2.56 1.65 -13.14
N ALA A 229 -3.25 2.18 -14.14
CA ALA A 229 -4.51 1.61 -14.62
C ALA A 229 -4.34 0.18 -15.16
N ARG A 230 -3.30 -0.09 -15.95
CA ARG A 230 -3.02 -1.44 -16.43
C ARG A 230 -2.63 -2.38 -15.30
N LEU A 231 -1.84 -1.90 -14.33
CA LEU A 231 -1.51 -2.67 -13.13
C LEU A 231 -2.77 -3.03 -12.33
N ALA A 232 -3.66 -2.06 -12.08
CA ALA A 232 -4.94 -2.28 -11.41
C ALA A 232 -5.79 -3.33 -12.15
N GLN A 233 -5.90 -3.23 -13.48
CA GLN A 233 -6.64 -4.21 -14.30
C GLN A 233 -6.07 -5.63 -14.18
N LEU A 234 -4.75 -5.77 -14.23
CA LEU A 234 -4.09 -7.06 -14.11
C LEU A 234 -4.29 -7.69 -12.72
N VAL A 235 -4.21 -6.88 -11.67
CA VAL A 235 -4.43 -7.33 -10.29
C VAL A 235 -5.91 -7.66 -10.06
N ALA A 236 -6.84 -6.82 -10.51
CA ALA A 236 -8.29 -7.08 -10.44
C ALA A 236 -8.65 -8.39 -11.15
N SER A 237 -8.12 -8.61 -12.36
CA SER A 237 -8.30 -9.89 -13.07
C SER A 237 -7.76 -11.09 -12.27
N SER A 238 -6.63 -10.90 -11.58
CA SER A 238 -6.06 -11.95 -10.72
C SER A 238 -6.93 -12.23 -9.49
N VAL A 239 -7.52 -11.20 -8.88
CA VAL A 239 -8.47 -11.31 -7.75
C VAL A 239 -9.73 -12.04 -8.22
N HIS A 240 -10.31 -11.64 -9.36
CA HIS A 240 -11.47 -12.30 -9.95
C HIS A 240 -11.23 -13.81 -10.16
N ASN A 241 -10.11 -14.16 -10.78
CA ASN A 241 -9.74 -15.55 -11.02
C ASN A 241 -9.52 -16.33 -9.72
N PHE A 242 -8.85 -15.72 -8.75
CA PHE A 242 -8.69 -16.32 -7.42
C PHE A 242 -10.05 -16.61 -6.76
N MET A 243 -10.99 -15.66 -6.79
CA MET A 243 -12.31 -15.85 -6.19
C MET A 243 -13.12 -16.95 -6.92
N GLY A 244 -13.00 -17.05 -8.24
CA GLY A 244 -13.61 -18.14 -9.01
C GLY A 244 -13.07 -19.52 -8.60
N GLU A 245 -11.75 -19.65 -8.48
CA GLU A 245 -11.10 -20.88 -8.01
C GLU A 245 -11.46 -21.20 -6.57
N ALA A 246 -11.46 -20.20 -5.69
CA ALA A 246 -11.85 -20.34 -4.29
C ALA A 246 -13.31 -20.77 -4.13
N THR A 247 -14.21 -20.26 -4.98
CA THR A 247 -15.60 -20.70 -5.03
C THR A 247 -15.70 -22.18 -5.40
N ALA A 248 -14.90 -22.64 -6.37
CA ALA A 248 -14.89 -24.03 -6.81
C ALA A 248 -14.26 -24.98 -5.78
N SER A 249 -13.19 -24.57 -5.10
CA SER A 249 -12.52 -25.40 -4.09
C SER A 249 -13.25 -25.45 -2.75
N GLY A 250 -14.07 -24.43 -2.48
CA GLY A 250 -14.68 -24.23 -1.16
C GLY A 250 -13.67 -23.74 -0.09
N PRO A 251 -14.17 -23.40 1.10
CA PRO A 251 -13.34 -22.95 2.22
C PRO A 251 -12.58 -24.11 2.88
N THR A 252 -11.45 -23.80 3.52
CA THR A 252 -10.73 -24.74 4.38
C THR A 252 -11.51 -25.05 5.65
N LEU A 253 -11.25 -26.20 6.27
CA LEU A 253 -11.84 -26.56 7.58
C LEU A 253 -11.52 -25.48 8.63
N GLY A 254 -12.53 -25.06 9.40
CA GLY A 254 -12.38 -24.01 10.41
C GLY A 254 -12.29 -22.57 9.85
N SER A 255 -12.69 -22.36 8.59
CA SER A 255 -12.77 -21.03 7.98
C SER A 255 -13.70 -20.09 8.75
N PRO A 256 -13.27 -18.83 9.02
CA PRO A 256 -14.14 -17.83 9.64
C PRO A 256 -15.31 -17.51 8.69
N GLY A 257 -16.55 -17.75 9.15
CA GLY A 257 -17.75 -17.64 8.32
C GLY A 257 -17.94 -16.28 7.64
N GLN A 258 -17.51 -15.19 8.27
CA GLN A 258 -17.68 -13.83 7.74
C GLN A 258 -16.90 -13.56 6.45
N TRP A 259 -15.79 -14.27 6.18
CA TRP A 259 -14.99 -14.07 4.98
C TRP A 259 -15.30 -15.10 3.88
N ARG A 260 -16.47 -15.74 3.94
CA ARG A 260 -16.82 -16.78 2.98
C ARG A 260 -17.07 -16.19 1.59
N ILE A 261 -16.33 -16.68 0.60
CA ILE A 261 -16.54 -16.39 -0.82
C ILE A 261 -17.70 -17.25 -1.35
N GLY A 262 -18.61 -16.63 -2.08
CA GLY A 262 -19.72 -17.31 -2.74
C GLY A 262 -20.82 -16.36 -3.20
N ILE A 263 -21.98 -16.92 -3.54
CA ILE A 263 -23.12 -16.17 -4.11
C ILE A 263 -24.36 -16.16 -3.20
N GLN A 264 -24.31 -16.82 -2.05
CA GLN A 264 -25.44 -16.84 -1.11
C GLN A 264 -25.49 -15.54 -0.29
N PRO A 265 -26.65 -15.16 0.26
CA PRO A 265 -26.76 -14.01 1.15
C PRO A 265 -25.72 -14.06 2.28
N GLY A 266 -24.98 -12.96 2.45
CA GLY A 266 -23.92 -12.82 3.44
C GLY A 266 -22.56 -13.42 3.04
N GLN A 267 -22.45 -14.06 1.88
CA GLN A 267 -21.18 -14.46 1.26
C GLN A 267 -20.67 -13.36 0.32
N ILE A 268 -19.35 -13.24 0.22
CA ILE A 268 -18.68 -12.21 -0.55
C ILE A 268 -18.53 -12.71 -2.00
N SER A 269 -19.24 -12.08 -2.92
CA SER A 269 -19.05 -12.30 -4.35
C SER A 269 -17.99 -11.35 -4.91
N VAL A 270 -17.58 -11.54 -6.17
CA VAL A 270 -16.61 -10.64 -6.81
C VAL A 270 -17.14 -9.20 -6.95
N HIS A 271 -18.45 -9.03 -7.06
CA HIS A 271 -19.12 -7.72 -7.13
C HIS A 271 -19.08 -6.97 -5.80
N ASP A 272 -18.79 -7.67 -4.70
CA ASP A 272 -18.69 -7.08 -3.37
C ASP A 272 -17.25 -6.63 -3.05
N VAL A 273 -16.27 -6.87 -3.92
CA VAL A 273 -14.86 -6.60 -3.64
C VAL A 273 -14.36 -5.35 -4.36
N VAL A 274 -13.76 -4.46 -3.58
CA VAL A 274 -13.05 -3.26 -4.04
C VAL A 274 -11.55 -3.48 -3.87
N LEU A 275 -10.80 -3.30 -4.95
CA LEU A 275 -9.34 -3.34 -4.98
C LEU A 275 -8.79 -1.94 -4.70
N LEU A 276 -8.27 -1.72 -3.50
CA LEU A 276 -7.76 -0.43 -3.02
C LEU A 276 -6.37 -0.09 -3.59
N GLY A 277 -5.55 -1.11 -3.81
CA GLY A 277 -4.16 -0.96 -4.22
C GLY A 277 -3.39 -2.27 -4.14
N ILE A 278 -2.07 -2.17 -4.18
CA ILE A 278 -1.16 -3.27 -3.87
C ILE A 278 -0.08 -2.84 -2.88
N ALA A 279 0.34 -3.76 -2.02
CA ALA A 279 1.50 -3.59 -1.15
C ALA A 279 2.58 -4.61 -1.51
N PHE A 280 3.80 -4.15 -1.75
CA PHE A 280 4.92 -5.05 -2.00
C PHE A 280 5.32 -5.79 -0.73
N VAL A 281 5.63 -7.06 -0.89
CA VAL A 281 6.10 -7.95 0.17
C VAL A 281 7.46 -8.56 -0.16
N SER A 282 7.92 -8.40 -1.41
CA SER A 282 9.31 -8.52 -1.87
C SER A 282 9.47 -7.77 -3.20
N GLU A 283 10.68 -7.75 -3.76
CA GLU A 283 10.96 -7.09 -5.06
C GLU A 283 10.12 -7.65 -6.24
N GLY A 284 9.75 -8.94 -6.16
CA GLY A 284 8.99 -9.63 -7.20
C GLY A 284 7.60 -10.08 -6.76
N ALA A 285 7.13 -9.67 -5.57
CA ALA A 285 5.83 -10.09 -5.06
C ALA A 285 5.08 -8.97 -4.34
N ALA A 286 3.77 -8.93 -4.55
CA ALA A 286 2.86 -8.00 -3.91
C ALA A 286 1.60 -8.72 -3.43
N ILE A 287 0.90 -8.11 -2.47
CA ILE A 287 -0.44 -8.51 -2.05
C ILE A 287 -1.45 -7.47 -2.55
N PRO A 288 -2.65 -7.88 -2.94
CA PRO A 288 -3.73 -6.95 -3.18
C PRO A 288 -4.26 -6.42 -1.84
N LEU A 289 -4.54 -5.12 -1.78
CA LEU A 289 -5.23 -4.49 -0.66
C LEU A 289 -6.71 -4.47 -1.00
N LEU A 290 -7.50 -5.25 -0.27
CA LEU A 290 -8.89 -5.52 -0.61
C LEU A 290 -9.83 -5.03 0.49
N GLN A 291 -10.99 -4.56 0.07
CA GLN A 291 -12.09 -4.17 0.94
C GLN A 291 -13.40 -4.73 0.39
N VAL A 292 -14.32 -5.10 1.27
CA VAL A 292 -15.71 -5.36 0.90
C VAL A 292 -16.45 -4.02 0.75
N ARG A 293 -17.29 -3.88 -0.28
CA ARG A 293 -18.03 -2.65 -0.56
C ARG A 293 -18.82 -2.18 0.66
N SER A 294 -18.96 -0.86 0.79
CA SER A 294 -19.75 -0.26 1.86
C SER A 294 -21.21 -0.75 1.85
N GLY A 295 -21.75 -0.99 3.03
CA GLY A 295 -23.13 -1.47 3.21
C GLY A 295 -23.31 -2.98 3.01
N PHE A 296 -22.24 -3.74 2.76
CA PHE A 296 -22.31 -5.20 2.76
C PHE A 296 -22.66 -5.73 4.15
N VAL A 297 -23.51 -6.77 4.19
CA VAL A 297 -23.97 -7.40 5.44
C VAL A 297 -23.44 -8.83 5.46
N PHE A 298 -22.53 -9.13 6.39
CA PHE A 298 -21.97 -10.46 6.56
C PHE A 298 -23.02 -11.46 7.09
N SER A 299 -22.89 -12.72 6.67
CA SER A 299 -23.64 -13.81 7.32
C SER A 299 -23.21 -13.91 8.79
N ARG A 300 -24.19 -14.02 9.68
CA ARG A 300 -23.96 -14.28 11.11
C ARG A 300 -23.42 -15.68 11.35
#